data_AF-A0A9N9JV24-F1
#
_entry.id   AF-A0A9N9JV24-F1
#
_cell.length_a   1.000
_cell.length_b   1.000
_cell.length_c   1.000
_cell.angle_alpha   90.00
_cell.angle_beta   90.00
_cell.angle_gamma   90.00
#
_symmetry.space_group_name_H-M   'P 1'
#
loop_
_entity.id
_entity.type
_entity.pdbx_description
1 polymer ?
#
loop_
_entity_poly.entity_id
_entity_poly.type
_entity_poly.pdbx_seq_one_letter_code
_entity_poly.pdbx_strand_id
1 'polypeptide(L)'
;MHEALDATTSLDNDLKLLQLNNDKWIKIKEVINILKMFIRTTNMISSAKYPMLASTIPIYNYLIDELEICYNNSNNSYEIATTISAGLNKLKSYYIKTNDMAIYNIAIKNDINDDDSLLDHISGNRKRCKVEQQNKVELYLSTPQANRKQDVLK
;
A
#
# COMPACT_ATOMS: atom_id res chain seq x y z
N MET A 1 -18.92 18.78 9.46
CA MET A 1 -17.83 19.44 8.72
C MET A 1 -18.34 20.08 7.43
N HIS A 2 -19.05 19.34 6.57
CA HIS A 2 -19.71 19.86 5.36
C HIS A 2 -20.62 21.08 5.63
N GLU A 3 -21.59 20.94 6.54
CA GLU A 3 -22.54 22.02 6.88
C GLU A 3 -21.88 23.30 7.43
N ALA A 4 -20.83 23.13 8.24
CA ALA A 4 -20.09 24.26 8.78
C ALA A 4 -19.35 25.03 7.68
N LEU A 5 -18.78 24.31 6.70
CA LEU A 5 -18.05 24.91 5.59
C LEU A 5 -18.99 25.65 4.62
N ASP A 6 -20.16 25.06 4.34
CA ASP A 6 -21.21 25.66 3.50
C ASP A 6 -21.80 26.94 4.14
N ALA A 7 -21.96 26.93 5.46
CA ALA A 7 -22.40 28.11 6.20
C ALA A 7 -21.39 29.26 6.10
N THR A 8 -20.09 28.99 6.20
CA THR A 8 -19.04 30.02 6.03
C THR A 8 -18.90 30.51 4.59
N THR A 9 -18.99 29.63 3.60
CA THR A 9 -18.89 30.01 2.17
C THR A 9 -20.13 30.75 1.67
N SER A 10 -21.30 30.55 2.29
CA SER A 10 -22.51 31.30 1.96
C SER A 10 -22.53 32.72 2.54
N LEU A 11 -21.78 32.96 3.63
CA LEU A 11 -21.69 34.26 4.31
C LEU A 11 -20.79 35.26 3.57
N ASP A 12 -19.84 34.79 2.77
CA ASP A 12 -18.86 35.59 2.06
C ASP A 12 -18.99 35.36 0.54
N ASN A 13 -19.30 36.44 -0.20
CA ASN A 13 -19.50 36.37 -1.64
C ASN A 13 -18.23 35.96 -2.41
N ASP A 14 -17.04 36.26 -1.89
CA ASP A 14 -15.79 35.86 -2.54
C ASP A 14 -15.53 34.35 -2.36
N LEU A 15 -16.03 33.77 -1.26
CA LEU A 15 -15.90 32.36 -0.94
C LEU A 15 -16.92 31.48 -1.66
N LYS A 16 -18.00 32.03 -2.22
CA LYS A 16 -18.99 31.27 -3.02
C LYS A 16 -18.34 30.54 -4.21
N LEU A 17 -17.26 31.07 -4.78
CA LEU A 17 -16.53 30.42 -5.88
C LEU A 17 -15.85 29.11 -5.43
N LEU A 18 -15.55 28.97 -4.14
CA LEU A 18 -14.96 27.78 -3.54
C LEU A 18 -16.01 26.78 -3.03
N GLN A 19 -17.30 27.12 -3.16
CA GLN A 19 -18.37 26.23 -2.72
C GLN A 19 -18.34 24.92 -3.51
N LEU A 20 -18.16 23.83 -2.78
CA LEU A 20 -18.14 22.50 -3.36
C LEU A 20 -19.57 22.02 -3.53
N ASN A 21 -19.92 21.58 -4.73
CA ASN A 21 -21.20 20.92 -4.95
C ASN A 21 -21.20 19.51 -4.33
N ASN A 22 -22.39 18.92 -4.23
CA ASN A 22 -22.56 17.59 -3.64
C ASN A 22 -21.69 16.52 -4.35
N ASP A 23 -21.53 16.61 -5.67
CA ASP A 23 -20.71 15.67 -6.45
C ASP A 23 -19.23 15.73 -6.06
N LYS A 24 -18.67 16.93 -5.90
CA LYS A 24 -17.29 17.11 -5.42
C LYS A 24 -17.12 16.56 -4.00
N TRP A 25 -18.11 16.74 -3.14
CA TRP A 25 -18.09 16.19 -1.79
C TRP A 25 -18.15 14.66 -1.77
N ILE A 26 -18.92 14.04 -2.67
CA ILE A 26 -18.93 12.58 -2.85
C ILE A 26 -17.53 12.08 -3.24
N LYS A 27 -16.88 12.74 -4.22
CA LYS A 27 -15.51 12.40 -4.62
C LYS A 27 -14.50 12.55 -3.49
N ILE A 28 -14.58 13.62 -2.70
CA ILE A 28 -13.73 13.82 -1.52
C ILE A 28 -13.93 12.68 -0.52
N LYS A 29 -15.17 12.25 -0.27
CA LYS A 29 -15.45 11.13 0.63
C LYS A 29 -14.85 9.82 0.12
N GLU A 30 -14.88 9.57 -1.19
CA GLU A 30 -14.24 8.40 -1.81
C GLU A 30 -12.72 8.45 -1.63
N VAL A 31 -12.08 9.59 -1.90
CA VAL A 31 -10.63 9.78 -1.67
C VAL A 31 -10.26 9.57 -0.20
N ILE A 32 -11.03 10.13 0.74
CA ILE A 32 -10.82 9.91 2.17
C ILE A 32 -10.93 8.43 2.52
N ASN A 33 -11.88 7.71 1.92
CA ASN A 33 -12.03 6.27 2.17
C ASN A 33 -10.80 5.48 1.70
N ILE A 34 -10.26 5.83 0.53
CA ILE A 34 -9.00 5.27 0.03
C ILE A 34 -7.86 5.59 1.01
N LEU A 35 -7.70 6.85 1.44
CA LEU A 35 -6.63 7.26 2.35
C LEU A 35 -6.72 6.58 3.74
N LYS A 36 -7.91 6.22 4.21
CA LYS A 36 -8.09 5.52 5.49
C LYS A 36 -7.38 4.16 5.54
N MET A 37 -7.20 3.46 4.41
CA MET A 37 -6.46 2.19 4.41
C MET A 37 -5.00 2.42 4.81
N PHE A 38 -4.38 3.48 4.27
CA PHE A 38 -3.00 3.84 4.60
C PHE A 38 -2.87 4.23 6.07
N ILE A 39 -3.82 5.01 6.60
CA ILE A 39 -3.82 5.38 8.03
C ILE A 39 -3.84 4.13 8.90
N ARG A 40 -4.69 3.15 8.60
CA ARG A 40 -4.77 1.89 9.36
C ARG A 40 -3.44 1.14 9.32
N THR A 41 -2.86 0.97 8.14
CA THR A 41 -1.59 0.29 7.96
C THR A 41 -0.43 1.02 8.64
N THR A 42 -0.36 2.34 8.51
CA THR A 42 0.67 3.16 9.18
C THR A 42 0.54 3.09 10.70
N ASN A 43 -0.68 3.14 11.24
CA ASN A 43 -0.89 3.02 12.68
C ASN A 43 -0.45 1.64 13.18
N MET A 44 -0.80 0.57 12.46
CA MET A 44 -0.35 -0.79 12.77
C MET A 44 1.18 -0.85 12.84
N ILE A 45 1.88 -0.36 11.82
CA ILE A 45 3.34 -0.37 11.75
C ILE A 45 3.98 0.50 12.83
N SER A 46 3.44 1.69 13.06
CA SER A 46 4.00 2.66 14.00
C SER A 46 3.76 2.27 15.47
N SER A 47 2.73 1.46 15.73
CA SER A 47 2.42 0.92 17.05
C SER A 47 3.17 -0.38 17.38
N ALA A 48 3.89 -0.96 16.41
CA ALA A 48 4.56 -2.22 16.60
C ALA A 48 5.71 -2.10 17.60
N LYS A 49 5.76 -3.06 18.53
CA LYS A 49 6.82 -3.12 19.55
C LYS A 49 8.18 -3.51 18.97
N TYR A 50 8.19 -4.21 17.83
CA TYR A 50 9.39 -4.73 17.19
C TYR A 50 9.51 -4.18 15.76
N PRO A 51 10.74 -4.10 15.22
CA PRO A 51 10.96 -3.66 13.84
C PRO A 51 10.18 -4.51 12.83
N MET A 52 9.30 -3.88 12.05
CA MET A 52 8.48 -4.57 11.04
C MET A 52 9.14 -4.65 9.66
N LEU A 53 10.48 -4.56 9.60
CA LEU A 53 11.19 -4.46 8.32
C LEU A 53 10.96 -5.69 7.44
N ALA A 54 10.90 -6.88 8.03
CA ALA A 54 10.60 -8.12 7.33
C ALA A 54 9.14 -8.19 6.82
N SER A 55 8.19 -7.55 7.51
CA SER A 55 6.78 -7.50 7.12
C SER A 55 6.50 -6.51 5.96
N THR A 56 7.51 -5.80 5.48
CA THR A 56 7.35 -4.75 4.46
C THR A 56 6.78 -5.26 3.15
N ILE A 57 7.25 -6.40 2.63
CA ILE A 57 6.70 -7.01 1.39
C ILE A 57 5.22 -7.39 1.59
N PRO A 58 4.85 -8.13 2.64
CA PRO A 58 3.44 -8.41 2.95
C PRO A 58 2.56 -7.16 3.03
N ILE A 59 3.04 -6.11 3.70
CA ILE A 59 2.33 -4.84 3.85
C ILE A 59 2.07 -4.19 2.48
N TYR A 60 3.08 -4.14 1.61
CA TYR A 60 2.88 -3.58 0.27
C TYR A 60 1.90 -4.41 -0.54
N ASN A 61 1.99 -5.74 -0.51
CA ASN A 61 1.05 -6.60 -1.22
C ASN A 61 -0.39 -6.34 -0.76
N TYR A 62 -0.62 -6.26 0.55
CA TYR A 62 -1.92 -5.93 1.12
C TYR A 62 -2.46 -4.58 0.61
N LEU A 63 -1.63 -3.53 0.63
CA LEU A 63 -2.04 -2.20 0.17
C LEU A 63 -2.30 -2.15 -1.34
N ILE A 64 -1.53 -2.89 -2.14
CA ILE A 64 -1.75 -3.02 -3.59
C ILE A 64 -3.08 -3.71 -3.84
N ASP A 65 -3.34 -4.85 -3.20
CA ASP A 65 -4.58 -5.61 -3.35
C ASP A 65 -5.81 -4.75 -2.99
N GLU A 66 -5.77 -4.03 -1.86
CA GLU A 66 -6.87 -3.16 -1.45
C GLU A 66 -7.10 -1.99 -2.43
N LEU A 67 -6.04 -1.40 -2.97
CA LEU A 67 -6.16 -0.36 -3.99
C LEU A 67 -6.72 -0.91 -5.31
N GLU A 68 -6.34 -2.11 -5.73
CA GLU A 68 -6.88 -2.76 -6.93
C GLU A 68 -8.38 -3.08 -6.76
N ILE A 69 -8.80 -3.50 -5.57
CA ILE A 69 -10.23 -3.64 -5.22
C ILE A 69 -10.93 -2.29 -5.33
N CYS A 70 -10.35 -1.21 -4.79
CA CYS A 70 -10.92 0.14 -4.94
C CYS A 70 -11.00 0.58 -6.41
N TYR A 71 -9.98 0.29 -7.22
CA TYR A 71 -9.95 0.64 -8.64
C TYR A 71 -11.11 -0.03 -9.38
N ASN A 72 -11.28 -1.34 -9.18
CA ASN A 72 -12.33 -2.13 -9.82
C ASN A 72 -13.75 -1.72 -9.38
N ASN A 73 -13.89 -1.21 -8.16
CA ASN A 73 -15.16 -0.72 -7.62
C ASN A 73 -15.42 0.78 -7.90
N SER A 74 -14.46 1.51 -8.46
CA SER A 74 -14.67 2.91 -8.82
C SER A 74 -15.67 2.94 -9.97
N ASN A 75 -16.90 3.41 -9.71
CA ASN A 75 -18.04 3.40 -10.65
C ASN A 75 -17.83 4.33 -11.87
N ASN A 76 -16.77 4.10 -12.66
CA ASN A 76 -16.35 4.88 -13.82
C ASN A 76 -16.01 6.36 -13.55
N SER A 77 -15.78 6.75 -12.29
CA SER A 77 -15.29 8.10 -11.98
C SER A 77 -13.83 8.24 -12.42
N TYR A 78 -13.60 8.86 -13.57
CA TYR A 78 -12.27 9.05 -14.15
C TYR A 78 -11.27 9.67 -13.16
N GLU A 79 -11.70 10.70 -12.41
CA GLU A 79 -10.86 11.37 -11.41
C GLU A 79 -10.43 10.44 -10.28
N ILE A 80 -11.32 9.54 -9.86
CA ILE A 80 -11.03 8.58 -8.78
C ILE A 80 -10.16 7.45 -9.30
N ALA A 81 -10.45 6.92 -10.48
CA ALA A 81 -9.63 5.90 -11.14
C ALA A 81 -8.19 6.39 -11.39
N THR A 82 -8.03 7.63 -11.87
CA THR A 82 -6.71 8.26 -12.06
C THR A 82 -5.98 8.47 -10.74
N THR A 83 -6.68 8.89 -9.68
CA THR A 83 -6.11 9.02 -8.33
C THR A 83 -5.62 7.67 -7.79
N ILE A 84 -6.43 6.61 -7.92
CA ILE A 84 -6.06 5.26 -7.48
C ILE A 84 -4.88 4.73 -8.29
N SER A 85 -4.88 4.91 -9.61
CA SER A 85 -3.78 4.52 -10.50
C SER A 85 -2.46 5.22 -10.13
N ALA A 86 -2.50 6.52 -9.83
CA ALA A 86 -1.34 7.25 -9.34
C ALA A 86 -0.82 6.68 -8.00
N GLY A 87 -1.74 6.33 -7.09
CA GLY A 87 -1.42 5.65 -5.82
C GLY A 87 -0.74 4.29 -6.04
N LEU A 88 -1.31 3.44 -6.91
CA LEU A 88 -0.74 2.14 -7.28
C LEU A 88 0.66 2.27 -7.89
N ASN A 89 0.85 3.19 -8.82
CA ASN A 89 2.15 3.44 -9.44
C ASN A 89 3.19 3.87 -8.40
N LYS A 90 2.80 4.75 -7.46
CA LYS A 90 3.68 5.17 -6.37
C LYS A 90 4.05 3.99 -5.47
N LEU A 91 3.08 3.15 -5.12
CA LEU A 91 3.29 1.99 -4.26
C LEU A 91 4.20 0.94 -4.92
N LYS A 92 3.96 0.63 -6.20
CA LYS A 92 4.81 -0.26 -7.00
C LYS A 92 6.24 0.27 -7.10
N SER A 93 6.44 1.59 -7.22
CA SER A 93 7.79 2.18 -7.22
C SER A 93 8.54 1.97 -5.89
N TYR A 94 7.86 2.02 -4.75
CA TYR A 94 8.46 1.73 -3.46
C TYR A 94 8.70 0.24 -3.23
N TYR A 95 7.79 -0.60 -3.74
CA TYR A 95 7.97 -2.05 -3.73
C TYR A 95 9.28 -2.45 -4.42
N ILE A 96 9.53 -1.94 -5.64
CA ILE A 96 10.75 -2.24 -6.41
C ILE A 96 12.00 -1.82 -5.60
N LYS A 97 12.01 -0.60 -5.06
CA LYS A 97 13.11 -0.11 -4.22
C LYS A 97 13.37 -0.99 -2.99
N THR A 98 12.31 -1.54 -2.41
CA THR A 98 12.41 -2.44 -1.25
C THR A 98 13.15 -3.72 -1.62
N ASN A 99 12.84 -4.29 -2.79
CA ASN A 99 13.50 -5.50 -3.29
C ASN A 99 14.98 -5.28 -3.64
N ASP A 100 15.33 -4.08 -4.11
CA ASP A 100 16.70 -3.74 -4.50
C ASP A 100 17.62 -3.46 -3.29
N MET A 101 17.04 -3.14 -2.12
CA MET A 101 17.83 -2.77 -0.95
C MET A 101 18.20 -4.01 -0.12
N ALA A 102 19.51 -4.20 0.11
CA ALA A 102 20.04 -5.33 0.87
C ALA A 102 19.44 -5.46 2.28
N ILE A 103 19.11 -4.34 2.94
CA ILE A 103 18.60 -4.34 4.32
C ILE A 103 17.26 -5.06 4.45
N TYR A 104 16.32 -4.85 3.52
CA TYR A 104 15.04 -5.55 3.51
C TYR A 104 15.25 -7.03 3.22
N ASN A 105 16.10 -7.35 2.24
CA ASN A 105 16.38 -8.73 1.88
C ASN A 105 17.00 -9.53 3.04
N ILE A 106 17.88 -8.90 3.83
CA ILE A 106 18.46 -9.53 5.03
C ILE A 106 17.38 -9.72 6.09
N ALA A 107 16.60 -8.69 6.40
CA ALA A 107 15.55 -8.77 7.42
C ALA A 107 14.50 -9.84 7.07
N ILE A 108 14.01 -9.84 5.84
CA ILE A 108 13.05 -10.85 5.37
C ILE A 108 13.64 -12.25 5.49
N LYS A 109 14.88 -12.48 5.04
CA LYS A 109 15.53 -13.80 5.13
C LYS A 109 15.71 -14.29 6.56
N ASN A 110 15.96 -13.38 7.50
CA ASN A 110 16.12 -13.74 8.91
C ASN A 110 14.77 -14.08 9.57
N ASP A 111 13.69 -13.43 9.15
CA ASP A 111 12.32 -13.63 9.68
C ASP A 111 11.63 -14.90 9.15
N ILE A 112 12.04 -15.45 7.99
CA ILE A 112 11.47 -16.70 7.41
C ILE A 112 11.63 -17.92 8.34
N ASN A 113 12.36 -17.80 9.45
CA ASN A 113 12.51 -18.87 10.43
C ASN A 113 11.41 -18.91 11.51
N ASP A 114 10.61 -17.86 11.70
CA ASP A 114 9.60 -17.81 12.77
C ASP A 114 8.25 -17.23 12.30
N ASP A 115 7.22 -18.08 12.35
CA ASP A 115 5.77 -17.84 12.41
C ASP A 115 5.01 -17.09 11.28
N ASP A 116 4.19 -17.87 10.57
CA ASP A 116 3.09 -17.46 9.65
C ASP A 116 1.96 -16.60 10.29
N SER A 117 2.03 -16.33 11.61
CA SER A 117 0.95 -15.72 12.40
C SER A 117 0.63 -14.25 12.03
N LEU A 118 1.63 -13.48 11.59
CA LEU A 118 1.49 -12.06 11.27
C LEU A 118 0.70 -11.84 9.97
N LEU A 119 0.82 -12.78 9.01
CA LEU A 119 0.12 -12.70 7.74
C LEU A 119 -1.38 -12.93 7.90
N ASP A 120 -1.79 -13.79 8.83
CA ASP A 120 -3.20 -14.08 9.10
C ASP A 120 -3.92 -12.89 9.75
N HIS A 121 -3.21 -12.14 10.62
CA HIS A 121 -3.73 -10.92 11.21
C HIS A 121 -3.89 -9.78 10.19
N ILE A 122 -3.00 -9.72 9.18
CA ILE A 122 -3.09 -8.74 8.09
C ILE A 122 -4.16 -9.14 7.05
N SER A 123 -4.29 -10.44 6.77
CA SER A 123 -5.03 -10.93 5.59
C SER A 123 -6.47 -11.33 5.84
N GLY A 124 -6.95 -11.35 7.09
CA GLY A 124 -8.35 -11.54 7.45
C GLY A 124 -9.12 -12.50 6.53
N ASN A 125 -8.73 -13.78 6.51
CA ASN A 125 -9.43 -14.88 5.81
C ASN A 125 -9.82 -14.64 4.33
N ARG A 126 -9.09 -13.82 3.55
CA ARG A 126 -9.33 -13.73 2.10
C ARG A 126 -8.38 -14.65 1.33
N LYS A 127 -8.97 -15.56 0.54
CA LYS A 127 -8.25 -16.43 -0.40
C LYS A 127 -7.42 -15.56 -1.35
N ARG A 128 -6.09 -15.63 -1.23
CA ARG A 128 -5.12 -14.94 -2.09
C ARG A 128 -5.42 -15.22 -3.57
N CYS A 129 -5.63 -14.18 -4.38
CA CYS A 129 -5.64 -14.32 -5.83
C CYS A 129 -4.23 -14.70 -6.29
N LYS A 130 -4.06 -15.96 -6.73
CA LYS A 130 -2.78 -16.59 -7.09
C LYS A 130 -2.13 -16.04 -8.39
N VAL A 131 -2.54 -14.89 -8.91
CA VAL A 131 -2.32 -14.56 -10.33
C VAL A 131 -0.88 -14.08 -10.63
N GLU A 132 -0.09 -13.62 -9.65
CA GLU A 132 1.28 -13.11 -9.93
C GLU A 132 2.43 -13.85 -9.22
N GLN A 133 2.15 -14.88 -8.40
CA GLN A 133 3.22 -15.57 -7.67
C GLN A 133 4.08 -16.48 -8.56
N GLN A 134 3.53 -17.04 -9.64
CA GLN A 134 4.26 -17.97 -10.50
C GLN A 134 5.41 -17.31 -11.25
N ASN A 135 5.24 -16.04 -11.67
CA ASN A 135 6.28 -15.30 -12.40
C ASN A 135 7.41 -14.78 -11.50
N LYS A 136 7.16 -14.65 -10.19
CA LYS A 136 8.12 -14.10 -9.22
C LYS A 136 9.11 -15.14 -8.72
N VAL A 137 8.67 -16.39 -8.55
CA VAL A 137 9.54 -17.50 -8.12
C VAL A 137 10.64 -17.78 -9.15
N GLU A 138 10.34 -17.69 -10.45
CA GLU A 138 11.35 -17.83 -11.51
C GLU A 138 12.40 -16.69 -11.49
N LEU A 139 12.00 -15.47 -11.12
CA LEU A 139 12.91 -14.34 -10.96
C LEU A 139 13.89 -14.55 -9.78
N TYR A 140 13.42 -15.16 -8.68
CA TYR A 140 14.27 -15.50 -7.53
C TYR A 140 15.25 -16.64 -7.82
N LEU A 141 14.89 -17.57 -8.70
CA LEU A 141 15.72 -18.71 -9.09
C LEU A 141 16.72 -18.40 -10.22
N SER A 142 16.54 -17.29 -10.94
CA SER A 142 17.37 -16.90 -12.09
C SER A 142 18.52 -15.93 -11.76
N THR A 143 18.58 -15.41 -10.53
CA THR A 143 19.72 -14.59 -10.09
C THR A 143 20.91 -15.49 -9.74
N PRO A 144 22.12 -15.26 -10.30
CA PRO A 144 23.29 -16.07 -9.97
C PRO A 144 23.60 -15.97 -8.48
N GLN A 145 23.50 -17.09 -7.76
CA GLN A 145 23.97 -17.15 -6.38
C GLN A 145 25.49 -17.06 -6.37
N ALA A 146 26.04 -16.12 -5.58
CA ALA A 146 27.46 -16.03 -5.35
C ALA A 146 27.97 -17.34 -4.74
N ASN A 147 28.94 -17.97 -5.40
CA ASN A 147 29.54 -19.23 -4.96
C ASN A 147 30.17 -19.05 -3.56
N ARG A 148 29.68 -19.83 -2.60
CA ARG A 148 30.24 -19.97 -1.23
C ARG A 148 31.59 -20.70 -1.26
N LYS A 149 32.61 -20.15 -1.91
CA LYS A 149 34.01 -20.57 -1.68
C LYS A 149 34.94 -19.40 -1.97
N GLN A 150 35.25 -18.62 -0.93
CA GLN A 150 36.57 -18.04 -0.70
C GLN A 150 36.56 -17.30 0.66
N ASP A 151 36.41 -18.08 1.73
CA ASP A 151 37.09 -17.72 2.98
C ASP A 151 38.53 -18.21 2.82
N VAL A 152 39.43 -17.28 2.53
CA VAL A 152 40.86 -17.46 2.79
C VAL A 152 41.29 -16.25 3.60
N LEU A 153 41.10 -16.35 4.92
CA LEU A 153 41.89 -15.59 5.86
C LEU A 153 43.34 -16.07 5.73
N LYS A 154 44.22 -15.18 5.25
CA LYS A 154 45.67 -15.30 5.40
C LYS A 154 46.10 -14.58 6.66
#